data_AF-W4R069-F1
#
_entry.id   AF-W4R069-F1
#
_cell.length_a   1.000
_cell.length_b   1.000
_cell.length_c   1.000
_cell.angle_alpha   90.00
_cell.angle_beta   90.00
_cell.angle_gamma   90.00
#
_symmetry.space_group_name_H-M   'P 1'
#
loop_
_entity.id
_entity.type
_entity.pdbx_description
1 polymer ?
#
loop_
_entity_poly.entity_id
_entity_poly.type
_entity_poly.pdbx_seq_one_letter_code
_entity_poly.pdbx_strand_id
1 'polypeptide(L)' 'MNILPGEEVAVGLKGGSKDLIIKKYSDHSLDNKMIVSDRGSIRIPTELTRVLGLCRGDVFHIYLLKNDDCILLKKENL' A
#
# COMPACT_ATOMS: atom_id res chain seq x y z
N MET A 1 5.17 12.89 -0.42
CA MET A 1 5.77 11.58 -0.70
C MET A 1 6.39 11.50 -2.09
N ASN A 2 7.69 11.20 -2.18
CA ASN A 2 8.36 10.80 -3.42
C ASN A 2 8.88 9.36 -3.24
N ILE A 3 8.39 8.43 -4.06
CA ILE A 3 8.78 7.01 -4.02
C ILE A 3 9.46 6.69 -5.36
N LEU A 4 10.70 6.22 -5.32
CA LEU A 4 11.49 5.92 -6.50
C LEU A 4 11.73 4.40 -6.66
N PRO A 5 12.00 3.92 -7.89
CA PRO A 5 12.47 2.56 -8.09
C PRO A 5 13.67 2.20 -7.20
N GLY A 6 13.67 0.98 -6.67
CA GLY A 6 14.68 0.50 -5.73
C GLY A 6 14.45 0.91 -4.27
N GLU A 7 13.52 1.82 -3.96
CA GLU A 7 13.21 2.17 -2.58
C GLU A 7 12.35 1.10 -1.88
N GLU A 8 12.53 1.00 -0.56
CA GLU A 8 11.71 0.17 0.31
C GLU A 8 10.45 0.90 0.78
N VAL A 9 9.31 0.23 0.67
CA VAL A 9 8.01 0.72 1.15
C VAL A 9 7.38 -0.30 2.09
N ALA A 10 6.63 0.20 3.06
CA ALA A 10 5.75 -0.61 3.89
C ALA A 10 4.35 -0.63 3.27
N VAL A 11 3.80 -1.85 3.09
CA VAL A 11 2.42 -2.08 2.64
C VAL A 11 1.64 -2.72 3.77
N GLY A 12 0.56 -2.08 4.17
CA GLY A 12 -0.23 -2.49 5.34
C GLY A 12 -1.70 -2.08 5.25
N LEU A 13 -2.42 -2.30 6.34
CA LEU A 13 -3.79 -1.81 6.51
C LEU A 13 -3.77 -0.54 7.35
N LYS A 14 -4.64 0.42 7.01
CA LYS A 14 -4.92 1.54 7.91
C LYS A 14 -5.70 1.01 9.12
N GLY A 15 -5.19 1.24 10.33
CA GLY A 15 -5.71 0.65 11.57
C GLY A 15 -7.23 0.69 11.70
N GLY A 16 -7.85 -0.49 11.91
CA GLY A 16 -9.30 -0.64 12.07
C GLY A 16 -10.13 -0.55 10.78
N SER A 17 -9.51 -0.31 9.62
CA SER A 17 -10.19 -0.19 8.33
C SER A 17 -9.77 -1.28 7.34
N LYS A 18 -10.55 -1.44 6.26
CA LYS A 18 -10.22 -2.29 5.11
C LYS A 18 -9.50 -1.52 4.00
N ASP A 19 -8.81 -0.45 4.35
CA ASP A 19 -8.07 0.37 3.39
C ASP A 19 -6.58 0.02 3.43
N LEU A 20 -5.96 -0.02 2.25
CA LEU A 20 -4.53 -0.27 2.09
C LEU A 20 -3.75 1.02 2.25
N ILE A 21 -2.59 0.93 2.90
CA ILE A 21 -1.63 2.03 2.98
C ILE A 21 -0.28 1.62 2.40
N ILE A 22 0.35 2.56 1.71
CA ILE A 22 1.73 2.47 1.26
C ILE A 22 2.46 3.67 1.84
N LYS A 23 3.53 3.42 2.59
CA LYS A 23 4.38 4.47 3.17
C LYS A 23 5.85 4.08 2.97
N LYS A 24 6.78 5.03 3.13
CA LYS A 24 8.21 4.69 3.13
C LYS A 24 8.46 3.71 4.27
N TYR A 25 9.28 2.71 4.03
CA TYR A 25 9.59 1.75 5.07
C TYR A 25 10.33 2.45 6.22
N SER A 26 10.01 2.07 7.46
CA SER A 26 10.78 2.43 8.65
C SER A 26 11.02 1.17 9.46
N ASP A 27 12.21 1.04 10.07
CA ASP A 27 12.65 -0.15 10.80
C ASP A 27 11.77 -0.47 12.03
N HIS A 28 10.87 0.44 12.41
CA HIS A 28 9.93 0.28 13.51
C HIS A 28 8.56 -0.25 13.08
N SER A 29 8.35 -0.52 11.79
CA SER A 29 7.07 -0.99 11.26
C SER A 29 7.02 -2.52 11.22
N LEU A 30 5.93 -3.10 11.74
CA LEU A 30 5.57 -4.52 11.57
C LEU A 30 4.89 -4.79 10.22
N ASP A 31 4.68 -3.74 9.41
CA ASP A 31 4.07 -3.84 8.09
C ASP A 31 5.00 -4.58 7.11
N ASN A 32 4.40 -5.17 6.06
CA ASN A 32 5.14 -5.90 5.06
C ASN A 32 6.04 -4.96 4.24
N LYS A 33 7.35 -5.24 4.26
CA LYS A 33 8.36 -4.51 3.46
C LYS A 33 8.35 -5.00 2.01
N MET A 34 8.11 -4.10 1.06
CA MET A 34 8.18 -4.35 -0.37
C MET A 34 9.21 -3.43 -1.03
N ILE A 35 9.78 -3.86 -2.15
CA ILE A 35 10.68 -3.03 -2.97
C ILE A 35 9.91 -2.54 -4.20
N VAL A 36 10.09 -1.27 -4.52
CA VAL A 36 9.55 -0.66 -5.74
C VAL A 36 10.37 -1.14 -6.93
N SER A 37 9.71 -1.78 -7.89
CA SER A 37 10.38 -2.30 -9.09
C SER A 37 10.89 -1.17 -10.00
N ASP A 38 11.75 -1.51 -10.94
CA ASP A 38 12.26 -0.60 -11.98
C ASP A 38 11.15 0.08 -12.79
N ARG A 39 9.97 -0.52 -12.86
CA ARG A 39 8.78 0.04 -13.53
C ARG A 39 7.87 0.83 -12.60
N GLY A 40 8.29 1.08 -11.36
CA GLY A 40 7.48 1.78 -10.35
C GLY A 40 6.34 0.94 -9.77
N SER A 41 6.32 -0.38 -10.01
CA SER A 41 5.28 -1.25 -9.45
C SER A 41 5.69 -1.82 -8.10
N ILE A 42 4.69 -2.09 -7.26
CA ILE A 42 4.86 -2.81 -5.99
C ILE A 42 3.95 -4.04 -5.97
N ARG A 43 4.32 -5.03 -5.18
CA ARG A 43 3.46 -6.19 -4.91
C ARG A 43 2.65 -5.94 -3.65
N ILE A 44 1.37 -6.30 -3.67
CA ILE A 44 0.56 -6.38 -2.45
C ILE A 44 0.77 -7.77 -1.83
N PRO A 45 1.16 -7.87 -0.55
CA PRO A 45 1.29 -9.14 0.15
C PRO A 45 0.02 -10.00 0.07
N THR A 46 0.20 -11.30 -0.10
CA THR A 46 -0.90 -12.26 -0.31
C THR A 46 -1.89 -12.24 0.85
N GLU A 47 -1.40 -12.08 2.08
CA GLU A 47 -2.21 -11.97 3.29
C GLU A 47 -3.19 -10.79 3.21
N LEU A 48 -2.72 -9.64 2.73
CA LEU A 48 -3.53 -8.45 2.55
C LEU A 48 -4.54 -8.62 1.42
N THR A 49 -4.13 -9.24 0.29
CA THR A 49 -5.07 -9.55 -0.79
C THR A 49 -6.21 -10.45 -0.32
N ARG A 50 -5.92 -11.43 0.56
CA ARG A 50 -6.92 -12.34 1.11
C ARG A 50 -7.85 -11.66 2.10
N VAL A 51 -7.30 -10.88 3.04
CA VAL A 51 -8.09 -10.15 4.07
C VAL A 51 -9.05 -9.15 3.43
N LEU A 52 -8.63 -8.52 2.34
CA LEU A 52 -9.41 -7.51 1.64
C LEU A 52 -10.27 -8.06 0.50
N GLY A 53 -10.16 -9.36 0.19
CA GLY A 53 -10.87 -9.97 -0.94
C GLY A 53 -10.53 -9.28 -2.26
N LEU A 54 -9.25 -9.03 -2.51
CA LEU A 54 -8.80 -8.36 -3.73
C LEU A 54 -8.79 -9.33 -4.91
N CYS A 55 -9.37 -8.88 -6.01
CA CYS A 55 -9.48 -9.59 -7.27
C CYS A 55 -8.78 -8.80 -8.37
N ARG A 56 -8.36 -9.50 -9.43
CA ARG A 56 -7.90 -8.83 -10.64
C ARG A 56 -9.04 -8.00 -11.23
N GLY A 57 -8.75 -6.75 -11.58
CA GLY A 57 -9.74 -5.81 -12.11
C GLY A 57 -10.37 -4.90 -11.05
N ASP A 58 -10.10 -5.13 -9.76
CA ASP A 58 -10.52 -4.20 -8.71
C ASP A 58 -9.95 -2.80 -8.96
N VAL A 59 -10.79 -1.79 -8.78
CA VAL A 59 -10.43 -0.38 -8.91
C VAL A 59 -10.24 0.22 -7.53
N PHE A 60 -9.27 1.14 -7.41
CA PHE A 60 -8.97 1.85 -6.17
C PHE A 60 -8.99 3.35 -6.41
N HIS A 61 -9.59 4.08 -5.48
CA HIS A 61 -9.33 5.50 -5.31
C HIS A 61 -8.01 5.68 -4.56
N ILE A 62 -7.12 6.49 -5.13
CA ILE A 62 -5.79 6.77 -4.58
C ILE A 62 -5.82 8.14 -3.94
N TYR A 63 -5.45 8.21 -2.66
CA TYR A 63 -5.34 9.47 -1.91
C TYR A 63 -3.91 9.64 -1.37
N LEU A 64 -3.42 10.88 -1.39
CA LEU A 64 -2.17 11.25 -0.75
C LEU A 64 -2.47 11.91 0.60
N LEU A 65 -2.16 11.22 1.68
CA LEU A 65 -2.34 11.73 3.03
C LEU A 65 -1.08 12.49 3.44
N LYS A 66 -1.12 13.83 3.30
CA LYS A 66 0.04 14.70 3.55
C LYS A 66 0.57 14.64 4.99
N ASN A 67 -0.30 14.49 5.97
CA ASN A 67 0.09 14.50 7.39
C ASN A 67 0.81 13.21 7.80
N ASP A 68 0.48 12.09 7.16
CA ASP A 68 1.01 10.76 7.50
C ASP A 68 2.07 10.30 6.48
N ASP A 69 2.44 11.17 5.52
CA ASP A 69 3.27 10.90 4.33
C ASP A 69 3.05 9.49 3.74
N CYS A 70 1.78 9.17 3.49
CA CYS A 70 1.39 7.87 2.95
C CYS A 70 0.38 7.98 1.82
N ILE A 71 0.35 6.94 0.99
CA ILE A 71 -0.65 6.70 -0.04
C ILE A 71 -1.71 5.80 0.55
N LEU A 72 -2.97 6.24 0.51
CA LEU A 72 -4.13 5.44 0.87
C LEU A 72 -4.80 4.92 -0.40
N LEU A 73 -5.01 3.61 -0.45
CA LEU A 73 -5.74 2.93 -1.51
C LEU A 73 -7.08 2.46 -0.93
N LYS A 74 -8.16 3.12 -1.35
CA LYS A 74 -9.53 2.76 -0.97
C LYS A 74 -10.18 2.03 -2.13
N LYS A 75 -10.54 0.76 -1.92
CA LYS A 75 -11.23 -0.04 -2.95
C LYS A 75 -12.57 0.62 -3.31
N GLU A 76 -12.87 0.70 -4.59
CA GLU A 76 -14.18 1.14 -5.06
C GLU A 76 -15.21 0.06 -4.69
N ASN A 77 -16.21 0.45 -3.91
CA ASN A 77 -17.35 -0.42 -3.59
C ASN A 77 -18.36 -0.23 -4.72
N LEU A 78 -18.39 -1.16 -5.68
CA LEU A 78 -19.48 -1.30 -6.64
C LEU A 78 -20.69 -1.98 -5.98
#